data_AF-J6HCW6-F1
#
_entry.id   AF-J6HCW6-F1
#
_cell.length_a   1.000
_cell.length_b   1.000
_cell.length_c   1.000
_cell.angle_alpha   90.00
_cell.angle_beta   90.00
_cell.angle_gamma   90.00
#
_symmetry.space_group_name_H-M   'P 1'
#
loop_
_entity.id
_entity.type
_entity.pdbx_description
1 polymer ?
#
loop_
_entity_poly.entity_id
_entity_poly.type
_entity_poly.pdbx_seq_one_letter_code
_entity_poly.pdbx_strand_id
1 'polypeptide(L)' 'MTLQEAINHIDEVINDTKCEECKKEHIQLKQWLIELQERRENENKS' A
#
# COMPACT_ATOMS: atom_id res chain seq x y z
N MET A 1 7.57 -11.76 0.68
CA MET A 1 6.66 -10.62 0.82
C MET A 1 5.48 -10.80 -0.10
N THR A 2 4.33 -11.09 0.49
CA THR A 2 3.03 -11.01 -0.18
C THR A 2 2.62 -9.55 -0.37
N LEU A 3 1.67 -9.29 -1.25
CA LEU A 3 1.14 -7.93 -1.46
C LEU A 3 0.50 -7.37 -0.18
N GLN A 4 -0.18 -8.23 0.59
CA GLN A 4 -0.77 -7.86 1.88
C GLN A 4 0.30 -7.49 2.91
N GLU A 5 1.41 -8.24 2.97
CA GLU A 5 2.54 -7.93 3.86
C GLU A 5 3.15 -6.57 3.51
N ALA A 6 3.26 -6.22 2.23
CA ALA A 6 3.78 -4.92 1.80
C ALA A 6 2.84 -3.76 2.19
N ILE A 7 1.52 -3.94 2.05
CA ILE A 7 0.52 -2.95 2.47
C ILE A 7 0.59 -2.71 3.98
N ASN A 8 0.67 -3.79 4.77
CA ASN A 8 0.77 -3.70 6.23
C ASN A 8 2.07 -3.01 6.66
N HIS A 9 3.19 -3.33 6.00
CA HIS A 9 4.47 -2.69 6.29
C HIS A 9 4.44 -1.17 6.01
N ILE A 10 3.78 -0.75 4.95
CA ILE A 10 3.65 0.68 4.66
C ILE A 10 2.81 1.40 5.72
N ASP A 11 1.80 0.76 6.32
CA ASP A 11 1.07 1.34 7.45
C ASP A 11 1.97 1.60 8.66
N GLU A 12 2.87 0.67 8.98
CA GLU A 12 3.87 0.87 10.03
C GLU A 12 4.79 2.06 9.70
N VAL A 13 5.28 2.12 8.46
CA VAL A 13 6.15 3.21 7.99
C VAL A 13 5.43 4.57 8.04
N ILE A 14 4.15 4.64 7.64
CA ILE A 14 3.34 5.88 7.70
C ILE A 14 3.21 6.39 9.14
N ASN A 15 3.04 5.48 10.10
CA ASN A 15 2.88 5.83 11.52
C ASN A 15 4.19 6.33 12.14
N ASP A 16 5.33 5.77 11.74
CA ASP A 16 6.66 6.16 12.24
C ASP A 16 7.25 7.36 11.50
N THR A 17 6.75 7.69 10.31
CA THR A 17 7.24 8.79 9.48
C THR A 17 6.81 10.15 10.05
N LYS A 18 7.80 10.93 10.50
CA LYS A 18 7.60 12.32 10.99
C LYS A 18 7.56 13.37 9.88
N CYS A 19 8.09 13.06 8.70
CA CYS A 19 8.07 13.97 7.56
C CYS A 19 6.70 13.90 6.87
N GLU A 20 5.93 14.99 6.90
CA GLU A 20 4.60 15.05 6.31
C GLU A 20 4.60 14.82 4.79
N GLU A 21 5.65 15.23 4.08
CA GLU A 21 5.77 14.98 2.64
C GLU A 21 6.01 13.49 2.35
N CYS A 22 6.97 12.86 3.04
CA CYS A 22 7.21 11.42 2.92
C CYS A 22 5.96 10.62 3.33
N LYS A 23 5.21 11.08 4.34
CA LYS A 23 3.98 10.45 4.77
C LYS A 23 2.91 10.46 3.67
N LYS A 24 2.78 11.57 2.94
CA LYS A 24 1.88 11.66 1.77
C LYS A 24 2.29 10.69 0.68
N GLU A 25 3.57 10.60 0.36
CA GLU A 25 4.09 9.65 -0.64
C GLU A 25 3.83 8.20 -0.23
N HIS A 26 4.04 7.86 1.05
CA HIS A 26 3.74 6.53 1.56
C HIS A 26 2.23 6.20 1.53
N ILE A 27 1.36 7.17 1.84
CA ILE A 27 -0.10 7.00 1.70
C ILE A 27 -0.49 6.76 0.24
N GLN A 28 0.07 7.52 -0.70
CA GLN A 28 -0.17 7.32 -2.13
C GLN A 28 0.29 5.93 -2.59
N LEU A 29 1.48 5.51 -2.15
CA LEU A 29 2.01 4.17 -2.44
C LEU A 29 1.09 3.08 -1.89
N LYS A 30 0.59 3.24 -0.66
CA LYS A 30 -0.38 2.30 -0.06
C LYS A 30 -1.64 2.18 -0.90
N GLN A 31 -2.20 3.30 -1.34
CA GLN A 31 -3.41 3.31 -2.18
C GLN A 31 -3.18 2.56 -3.49
N TRP A 32 -2.04 2.81 -4.15
CA TRP A 32 -1.68 2.10 -5.37
C TRP A 32 -1.56 0.58 -5.19
N LEU A 33 -1.01 0.12 -4.06
CA LEU A 33 -0.91 -1.31 -3.76
C LEU A 33 -2.27 -1.97 -3.50
N ILE A 34 -3.21 -1.23 -2.88
CA ILE A 34 -4.60 -1.68 -2.70
C ILE A 34 -5.28 -1.83 -4.07
N GLU A 35 -5.17 -0.83 -4.93
CA GLU A 35 -5.73 -0.91 -6.30
C GLU A 35 -5.12 -2.08 -7.09
N LEU A 36 -3.81 -2.32 -6.95
CA LEU A 36 -3.14 -3.46 -7.57
C LEU A 36 -3.68 -4.80 -7.05
N GLN A 37 -3.98 -4.89 -5.75
CA GLN A 37 -4.59 -6.08 -5.16
C GLN A 37 -5.97 -6.34 -5.76
N GLU A 38 -6.82 -5.31 -5.80
CA GLU A 38 -8.17 -5.40 -6.36
C GLU A 38 -8.14 -5.81 -7.84
N ARG A 39 -7.22 -5.25 -8.64
CA ARG A 39 -7.05 -5.63 -10.05
C ARG A 39 -6.70 -7.10 -10.21
N ARG A 40 -5.74 -7.60 -9.45
CA ARG A 40 -5.34 -9.03 -9.49
C ARG A 40 -6.48 -9.94 -9.06
N GLU A 41 -7.24 -9.55 -8.05
CA GLU A 41 -8.40 -10.31 -7.61
C GLU A 41 -9.51 -10.33 -8.67
N ASN A 42 -9.70 -9.24 -9.42
CA ASN A 42 -10.67 -9.17 -10.50
C ASN A 42 -10.22 -9.96 -11.75
N GLU A 43 -8.93 -9.93 -12.09
CA GLU A 43 -8.34 -10.75 -13.17
C GLU A 43 -8.46 -12.25 -12.86
N ASN A 44 -8.25 -12.66 -11.61
CA ASN A 44 -8.41 -14.06 -11.18
C ASN A 44 -9.87 -14.53 -11.12
N LYS A 45 -10.85 -13.61 -11.22
CA LYS A 45 -12.29 -13.91 -11.23
C LYS A 45 -12.90 -13.93 -12.63
N SER A 46 -12.16 -13.53 -13.68
CA SER A 46 -12.54 -13.68 -15.11
C SER A 46 -12.07 -15.01 -15.67
#